data_AF-A0A0U4WNG6-F1
#
_entry.id   AF-A0A0U4WNG6-F1
#
_cell.length_a   1.000
_cell.length_b   1.000
_cell.length_c   1.000
_cell.angle_alpha   90.00
_cell.angle_beta   90.00
_cell.angle_gamma   90.00
#
_symmetry.space_group_name_H-M   'P 1'
#
loop_
_entity.id
_entity.type
_entity.pdbx_description
1 polymer ?
#
loop_
_entity_poly.entity_id
_entity_poly.type
_entity_poly.pdbx_seq_one_letter_code
_entity_poly.pdbx_strand_id
1 'polypeptide(L)'
;MKAFEAGSFSDVANTPLATTLWQFLHRDTSIACLETSTYLQRPAIEGLQPRLLAEFGDEIKADRIKQMTGRMVKQVMESLGYHLEQPDIDIQNKDLYKTAARYAKSGETA
;
A
#
# COMPACT_ATOMS: atom_id res chain seq x y z
N MET A 1 -0.45 5.42 15.40
CA MET A 1 -1.06 4.55 14.37
C MET A 1 -2.54 4.37 14.70
N LYS A 2 -3.46 4.79 13.82
CA LYS A 2 -4.89 4.45 13.95
C LYS A 2 -5.11 2.97 13.59
N ALA A 3 -6.21 2.39 14.05
CA ALA A 3 -6.60 1.03 13.63
C ALA A 3 -6.99 1.03 12.14
N PHE A 4 -6.78 -0.12 11.47
CA PHE A 4 -7.19 -0.29 10.08
C PHE A 4 -8.72 -0.31 9.95
N GLU A 5 -9.27 0.55 9.08
CA GLU A 5 -10.69 0.57 8.77
C GLU A 5 -11.00 -0.39 7.61
N ALA A 6 -11.34 -1.64 7.96
CA ALA A 6 -11.42 -2.74 6.99
C ALA A 6 -12.50 -2.58 5.91
N GLY A 7 -13.63 -1.92 6.20
CA GLY A 7 -14.76 -1.82 5.27
C GLY A 7 -15.22 -3.19 4.78
N SER A 8 -15.21 -3.39 3.45
CA SER A 8 -15.62 -4.66 2.84
C SER A 8 -14.64 -5.81 3.05
N PHE A 9 -13.46 -5.60 3.64
CA PHE A 9 -12.42 -6.62 3.89
C PHE A 9 -12.47 -7.23 5.30
N SER A 10 -13.60 -7.11 6.01
CA SER A 10 -13.75 -7.63 7.38
C SER A 10 -13.54 -9.15 7.48
N ASP A 11 -13.74 -9.88 6.38
CA ASP A 11 -13.49 -11.32 6.22
C ASP A 11 -12.01 -11.68 6.40
N VAL A 12 -11.10 -10.79 6.01
CA VAL A 12 -9.64 -11.02 6.07
C VAL A 12 -8.91 -10.12 7.06
N ALA A 13 -9.54 -9.05 7.53
CA ALA A 13 -8.93 -8.06 8.42
C ALA A 13 -8.69 -8.55 9.85
N ASN A 14 -9.46 -9.53 10.33
CA ASN A 14 -9.35 -10.10 11.67
C ASN A 14 -8.39 -11.30 11.72
N THR A 15 -7.26 -11.21 11.01
CA THR A 15 -6.26 -12.28 10.93
C THR A 15 -4.91 -11.79 11.46
N PRO A 16 -4.03 -12.71 11.91
CA PRO A 16 -2.65 -12.37 12.23
C PRO A 16 -1.93 -11.71 11.05
N LEU A 17 -2.14 -12.23 9.84
CA LEU A 17 -1.57 -11.67 8.61
C LEU A 17 -1.95 -10.20 8.41
N ALA A 18 -3.25 -9.86 8.50
CA ALA A 18 -3.71 -8.48 8.37
C ALA A 18 -3.10 -7.55 9.42
N THR A 19 -2.97 -8.03 10.66
CA THR A 19 -2.33 -7.28 11.75
C THR A 19 -0.86 -7.01 11.43
N THR A 20 -0.12 -8.02 10.98
CA THR A 20 1.30 -7.90 10.63
C THR A 20 1.52 -7.03 9.39
N LEU A 21 0.63 -7.08 8.39
CA LEU A 21 0.66 -6.19 7.23
C LEU A 21 0.47 -4.73 7.63
N TRP A 22 -0.51 -4.46 8.50
CA TRP A 22 -0.77 -3.12 8.99
C TRP A 22 0.44 -2.54 9.74
N GLN A 23 1.05 -3.34 10.62
CA GLN A 23 2.27 -2.96 11.33
C GLN A 23 3.45 -2.75 10.37
N PHE A 24 3.63 -3.65 9.40
CA PHE A 24 4.68 -3.54 8.38
C PHE A 24 4.60 -2.24 7.60
N LEU A 25 3.40 -1.84 7.17
CA LEU A 25 3.19 -0.60 6.41
C LEU A 25 3.47 0.67 7.22
N HIS A 26 3.45 0.60 8.55
CA HIS A 26 3.77 1.72 9.45
C HIS A 26 5.24 1.77 9.90
N ARG A 27 6.09 0.86 9.43
CA ARG A 27 7.54 0.97 9.66
C ARG A 27 8.09 2.16 8.87
N ASP A 28 9.07 2.87 9.42
CA ASP A 28 9.71 4.02 8.77
C ASP A 28 10.23 3.68 7.36
N THR A 29 10.79 2.47 7.18
CA THR A 29 11.26 2.01 5.87
C THR A 29 10.13 1.83 4.87
N SER A 30 8.95 1.43 5.32
CA SER A 30 7.80 1.21 4.46
C SER A 30 7.19 2.54 4.04
N ILE A 31 7.05 3.47 4.99
CA ILE A 31 6.62 4.84 4.72
C ILE A 31 7.58 5.52 3.73
N ALA A 32 8.89 5.42 3.96
CA ALA A 32 9.89 5.99 3.05
C ALA A 32 9.77 5.44 1.62
N CYS A 33 9.51 4.13 1.46
CA CYS A 33 9.26 3.54 0.14
C CYS A 33 7.98 4.08 -0.51
N LEU A 34 6.87 4.17 0.25
CA LEU A 34 5.60 4.71 -0.25
C LEU A 34 5.74 6.16 -0.72
N GLU A 35 6.37 7.01 0.10
CA GLU A 35 6.60 8.42 -0.21
C GLU A 35 7.57 8.58 -1.39
N THR A 36 8.64 7.79 -1.44
CA THR A 36 9.61 7.84 -2.56
C THR A 36 8.97 7.43 -3.88
N SER A 37 8.19 6.34 -3.91
CA SER A 37 7.46 5.96 -5.13
C SER A 37 6.47 7.04 -5.55
N THR A 38 5.77 7.65 -4.59
CA THR A 38 4.85 8.75 -4.85
C THR A 38 5.55 9.99 -5.41
N TYR A 39 6.68 10.41 -4.82
CA TYR A 39 7.52 11.52 -5.29
C TYR A 39 7.99 11.30 -6.73
N LEU A 40 8.35 10.06 -7.08
CA LEU A 40 8.75 9.66 -8.44
C LEU A 40 7.56 9.55 -9.42
N GLN A 41 6.36 9.98 -9.02
CA GLN A 41 5.13 9.92 -9.83
C GLN A 41 4.75 8.48 -10.22
N ARG A 42 5.08 7.51 -9.34
CA ARG A 42 4.76 6.09 -9.48
C ARG A 42 3.67 5.67 -8.49
N PRO A 43 2.98 4.55 -8.72
CA PRO A 43 2.06 4.00 -7.74
C PRO A 43 2.76 3.73 -6.41
N ALA A 44 2.16 4.15 -5.29
CA ALA A 44 2.86 4.17 -3.99
C ALA A 44 3.37 2.79 -3.56
N ILE A 45 2.58 1.74 -3.78
CA ILE A 45 2.93 0.37 -3.38
C ILE A 45 4.03 -0.26 -4.25
N GLU A 46 4.37 0.33 -5.40
CA GLU A 46 5.32 -0.27 -6.35
C GLU A 46 6.69 -0.51 -5.70
N GLY A 47 7.22 0.47 -4.96
CA GLY A 47 8.51 0.36 -4.26
C GLY A 47 8.51 -0.63 -3.10
N LEU A 48 7.34 -1.10 -2.65
CA LEU A 48 7.19 -2.06 -1.55
C LEU A 48 7.10 -3.52 -2.00
N GLN A 49 6.82 -3.80 -3.28
CA GLN A 49 6.56 -5.18 -3.74
C GLN A 49 7.66 -6.19 -3.36
N PRO A 50 8.96 -5.90 -3.54
CA PRO A 50 10.01 -6.87 -3.16
C PRO A 50 10.03 -7.14 -1.66
N ARG A 51 9.76 -6.13 -0.83
CA ARG A 51 9.75 -6.27 0.64
C ARG A 51 8.50 -7.01 1.13
N LEU A 52 7.35 -6.76 0.50
CA LEU A 52 6.12 -7.50 0.79
C LEU A 52 6.31 -9.00 0.48
N LEU A 53 6.92 -9.32 -0.67
CA LEU A 53 7.20 -10.71 -1.03
C LEU A 53 8.25 -11.35 -0.09
N ALA A 54 9.27 -10.60 0.31
CA ALA A 54 10.29 -11.11 1.22
C ALA A 54 9.74 -11.40 2.64
N GLU A 55 8.84 -10.56 3.16
CA GLU A 55 8.29 -10.70 4.52
C GLU A 55 7.12 -11.69 4.58
N PHE A 56 6.24 -11.70 3.57
CA PHE A 56 4.97 -12.42 3.61
C PHE A 56 4.89 -13.60 2.62
N GLY A 57 5.93 -13.83 1.81
CA GLY A 57 6.00 -14.97 0.91
C GLY A 57 4.83 -15.05 -0.07
N ASP A 58 4.20 -16.23 -0.16
CA ASP A 58 3.07 -16.46 -1.07
C ASP A 58 1.72 -16.00 -0.50
N GLU A 59 1.61 -15.77 0.82
CA GLU A 59 0.33 -15.36 1.43
C GLU A 59 -0.16 -14.01 0.89
N ILE A 60 0.76 -13.08 0.62
CA ILE A 60 0.43 -11.77 0.03
C ILE A 60 -0.08 -11.90 -1.41
N LYS A 61 0.19 -13.00 -2.12
CA LYS A 61 -0.20 -13.15 -3.53
C LYS A 61 -1.70 -13.38 -3.72
N ALA A 62 -2.41 -13.83 -2.68
CA ALA A 62 -3.85 -14.03 -2.71
C ALA A 62 -4.57 -12.72 -3.08
N ASP A 63 -5.45 -12.77 -4.09
CA ASP A 63 -6.09 -11.57 -4.65
C ASP A 63 -6.81 -10.73 -3.59
N ARG A 64 -7.47 -11.39 -2.64
CA ARG A 64 -8.16 -10.71 -1.55
C ARG A 64 -7.21 -9.96 -0.63
N ILE A 65 -6.04 -10.53 -0.35
CA ILE A 65 -5.00 -9.92 0.49
C ILE A 65 -4.34 -8.75 -0.24
N LYS A 66 -4.08 -8.87 -1.55
CA LYS A 66 -3.60 -7.75 -2.39
C LYS A 66 -4.57 -6.57 -2.37
N GLN A 67 -5.86 -6.83 -2.56
CA GLN A 67 -6.89 -5.79 -2.51
C GLN A 67 -6.94 -5.11 -1.14
N MET A 68 -6.92 -5.88 -0.04
CA MET A 68 -6.86 -5.34 1.32
C MET A 68 -5.60 -4.50 1.54
N THR A 69 -4.45 -4.98 1.07
CA THR A 69 -3.16 -4.26 1.21
C THR A 69 -3.19 -2.94 0.43
N GLY A 70 -3.79 -2.90 -0.76
CA GLY A 70 -4.05 -1.65 -1.48
C GLY A 70 -4.93 -0.68 -0.69
N ARG A 71 -5.98 -1.18 -0.01
CA ARG A 71 -6.82 -0.36 0.89
C ARG A 71 -6.07 0.12 2.13
N MET A 72 -5.19 -0.70 2.69
CA MET A 72 -4.32 -0.32 3.80
C MET A 72 -3.35 0.78 3.38
N VAL A 73 -2.66 0.63 2.24
CA VAL A 73 -1.77 1.66 1.70
C VAL A 73 -2.52 2.98 1.49
N LYS A 74 -3.75 2.94 0.97
CA LYS A 74 -4.58 4.15 0.86
C LYS A 74 -4.75 4.86 2.21
N GLN A 75 -5.12 4.14 3.28
CA GLN A 75 -5.29 4.74 4.61
C GLN A 75 -3.98 5.26 5.20
N VAL A 76 -2.87 4.57 4.96
CA VAL A 76 -1.53 5.04 5.37
C VAL A 76 -1.21 6.35 4.66
N MET A 77 -1.34 6.40 3.33
CA MET A 77 -1.09 7.61 2.53
C MET A 77 -1.99 8.78 2.97
N GLU A 78 -3.29 8.53 3.16
CA GLU A 78 -4.24 9.53 3.68
C GLU A 78 -3.84 10.04 5.06
N SER A 79 -3.34 9.17 5.94
CA SER A 79 -2.86 9.58 7.27
C SER A 79 -1.59 10.43 7.24
N LEU A 80 -0.80 10.33 6.16
CA LEU A 80 0.40 11.12 5.89
C LEU A 80 0.09 12.45 5.16
N GLY A 81 -1.19 12.73 4.88
CA GLY A 81 -1.63 13.95 4.21
C GLY A 81 -1.61 13.88 2.68
N TYR A 82 -1.45 12.68 2.10
CA TYR A 82 -1.61 12.47 0.67
C TYR A 82 -3.07 12.20 0.31
N HIS A 83 -3.46 12.53 -0.91
CA HIS A 83 -4.76 12.18 -1.48
C HIS A 83 -4.57 11.29 -2.70
N LEU A 84 -5.58 10.46 -2.97
CA LEU A 84 -5.61 9.65 -4.19
C LEU A 84 -5.67 10.60 -5.39
N GLU A 85 -4.66 10.53 -6.25
CA GLU A 85 -4.60 11.32 -7.48
C GLU A 85 -5.16 10.52 -8.65
N GLN A 86 -4.65 9.31 -8.86
CA GLN A 86 -5.06 8.45 -9.97
C GLN A 86 -5.07 6.97 -9.58
N PRO A 87 -6.20 6.26 -9.73
CA PRO A 87 -6.25 4.81 -9.58
C PRO A 87 -5.75 4.09 -10.85
N ASP A 88 -5.55 2.77 -10.73
CA ASP A 88 -5.33 1.85 -11.85
C ASP A 88 -4.16 2.18 -12.80
N ILE A 89 -3.09 2.74 -12.25
CA ILE A 89 -1.86 2.99 -12.99
C ILE A 89 -1.06 1.70 -13.14
N ASP A 90 -0.62 1.40 -14.36
CA ASP A 90 0.21 0.23 -14.67
C ASP A 90 1.55 0.30 -13.93
N ILE A 91 1.91 -0.81 -13.29
CA ILE A 91 3.17 -0.97 -12.56
C ILE A 91 4.19 -1.64 -13.48
N GLN A 92 5.43 -1.16 -13.50
CA GLN A 92 6.46 -1.79 -14.34
C GLN A 92 6.88 -3.16 -13.82
N ASN A 93 7.13 -3.28 -12.51
CA ASN A 93 7.37 -4.57 -11.89
C ASN A 93 6.02 -5.22 -11.51
N LYS A 94 5.65 -6.31 -12.21
CA LYS A 94 4.37 -7.01 -12.04
C LYS A 94 4.44 -8.26 -11.16
N ASP A 95 5.43 -8.34 -10.26
CA ASP A 95 5.64 -9.49 -9.37
C ASP A 95 4.43 -9.75 -8.44
N LEU A 96 3.78 -8.68 -7.95
CA LEU A 96 2.64 -8.79 -7.02
C LEU A 96 1.38 -8.09 -7.56
N TYR A 97 1.52 -6.87 -8.06
CA TYR A 97 0.43 -6.04 -8.55
C TYR A 97 0.62 -5.71 -10.03
N LYS A 98 -0.48 -5.68 -10.79
CA LYS A 98 -0.48 -5.23 -12.19
C LYS A 98 -0.70 -3.72 -12.28
N THR A 99 -1.61 -3.22 -11.45
CA THR A 99 -1.94 -1.81 -11.34
C THR A 99 -2.02 -1.40 -9.86
N ALA A 100 -1.81 -0.12 -9.57
CA ALA A 100 -2.04 0.45 -8.26
C ALA A 100 -2.31 1.95 -8.33
N ALA A 101 -2.61 2.55 -7.18
CA ALA A 101 -2.92 3.97 -7.05
C ALA A 101 -1.66 4.84 -6.95
N ARG A 102 -1.67 5.96 -7.66
CA ARG A 102 -0.78 7.11 -7.46
C ARG A 102 -1.45 8.16 -6.57
N TYR A 103 -0.63 8.86 -5.80
CA TYR A 103 -1.07 9.83 -4.81
C TYR A 103 -0.36 11.17 -5.04
N ALA A 104 -0.91 12.24 -4.48
CA ALA A 104 -0.29 13.55 -4.47
C ALA A 104 -0.44 14.19 -3.08
N LYS A 105 0.51 15.06 -2.71
CA LYS A 105 0.44 15.82 -1.47
C LYS A 105 -0.17 17.19 -1.75
N SER A 106 -1.16 17.59 -0.97
CA SER A 106 -1.77 18.91 -1.13
C SER A 106 -0.74 19.99 -0.77
N GLY A 107 -0.20 20.69 -1.76
CA GLY A 107 0.77 21.79 -1.58
C GLY A 107 2.16 21.58 -2.20
N GLU A 108 2.45 20.41 -2.79
CA GLU A 108 3.63 20.25 -3.64
C GLU A 108 3.30 20.78 -5.05
N THR A 109 3.56 22.07 -5.28
CA THR A 109 3.79 22.56 -6.64
C THR A 109 5.05 21.88 -7.17
N ALA A 110 4.90 21.10 -8.23
CA ALA A 110 6.01 20.58 -9.03
C ALA A 110 6.94 21.71 -9.51
#